data_AF-A0A8T2WM16-F1
#
_entry.id   AF-A0A8T2WM16-F1
#
_cell.length_a   1.000
_cell.length_b   1.000
_cell.length_c   1.000
_cell.angle_alpha   90.00
_cell.angle_beta   90.00
_cell.angle_gamma   90.00
#
_symmetry.space_group_name_H-M   'P 1'
#
loop_
_entity.id
_entity.type
_entity.pdbx_description
1 polymer ?
#
loop_
_entity_poly.entity_id
_entity_poly.type
_entity_poly.pdbx_seq_one_letter_code
_entity_poly.pdbx_strand_id
1 'polypeptide(L)'
;MVNSLRIFPEGERNCYTLKPREGKNQNYYVRAFFHYGNYDSQNQARIMFDLYIGVNHWTTVQGVQTIEQKYWITYEIIHYSVTDTIYVCLVNTGFGVPFINGLDLLFMKDSPYRSMNGSLIPRLQADLGGHQPPGTIRYPDDVYARIWRLDFNLDDSVSNISTEAITNIDIQGSDNPCRLPVDVLKTAIAPGKLREFTITLNGLYYGTFTLEYLKPLTIRPYTLQDQVRFSIDATLRSELPPILNAFEIFELWPLPDSPTNQTDDYWIEGFLRFDPSDPSS
;
A
#
# COMPACT_ATOMS: atom_id res chain seq x y z
N MET A 1 -0.18 20.00 1.60
CA MET A 1 -1.18 19.63 0.56
C MET A 1 -1.52 20.87 -0.24
N VAL A 2 -1.90 20.69 -1.51
CA VAL A 2 -2.12 21.78 -2.48
C VAL A 2 -3.52 22.36 -2.30
N ASN A 3 -3.67 23.67 -2.07
CA ASN A 3 -4.99 24.30 -1.84
C ASN A 3 -5.72 24.71 -3.14
N SER A 4 -5.27 24.21 -4.29
CA SER A 4 -5.87 24.47 -5.60
C SER A 4 -6.36 23.16 -6.23
N LEU A 5 -7.33 23.28 -7.13
CA LEU A 5 -7.85 22.15 -7.91
C LEU A 5 -8.00 22.54 -9.38
N ARG A 6 -8.03 21.52 -10.25
CA ARG A 6 -8.42 21.64 -11.65
C ARG A 6 -9.77 20.98 -11.86
N ILE A 7 -10.65 21.64 -12.58
CA ILE A 7 -11.97 21.14 -12.99
C ILE A 7 -12.00 20.79 -14.48
N PHE A 8 -12.90 19.89 -14.87
CA PHE A 8 -13.10 19.43 -16.23
C PHE A 8 -14.58 19.53 -16.63
N PRO A 9 -15.07 20.75 -16.93
CA PRO A 9 -16.50 20.98 -17.21
C PRO A 9 -16.95 20.43 -18.57
N GLU A 10 -16.00 20.19 -19.48
CA GLU A 10 -16.23 19.72 -20.84
C GLU A 10 -15.53 18.38 -21.07
N GLY A 11 -16.09 17.58 -21.98
CA GLY A 11 -15.55 16.29 -22.37
C GLY A 11 -15.96 15.15 -21.44
N GLU A 12 -16.33 14.03 -22.06
CA GLU A 12 -16.70 12.80 -21.34
C GLU A 12 -15.50 12.17 -20.63
N ARG A 13 -14.29 12.32 -21.18
CA ARG A 13 -13.04 11.74 -20.67
C ARG A 13 -11.89 12.74 -20.78
N ASN A 14 -11.29 13.07 -19.65
CA ASN A 14 -10.19 14.01 -19.54
C ASN A 14 -8.96 13.31 -18.96
N CYS A 15 -7.86 13.23 -19.72
CA CYS A 15 -6.69 12.44 -19.35
C CYS A 15 -5.43 13.28 -19.11
N TYR A 16 -4.75 13.00 -18.00
CA TYR A 16 -3.35 13.36 -17.83
C TYR A 16 -2.48 12.36 -18.58
N THR A 17 -1.46 12.88 -19.27
CA THR A 17 -0.43 12.06 -19.94
C THR A 17 0.85 12.14 -19.13
N LEU A 18 1.22 11.05 -18.46
CA LEU A 18 2.42 10.98 -17.65
C LEU A 18 3.51 10.21 -18.40
N LYS A 19 4.70 10.81 -18.53
CA LYS A 19 5.85 10.21 -19.22
C LYS A 19 7.03 10.10 -18.25
N PRO A 20 7.07 9.08 -17.39
CA PRO A 20 8.17 8.90 -16.44
C PRO A 20 9.49 8.71 -17.18
N ARG A 21 10.57 9.24 -16.62
CA ARG A 21 11.91 9.18 -17.23
C ARG A 21 12.42 7.75 -17.33
N GLU A 22 12.03 6.92 -16.37
CA GLU A 22 12.42 5.52 -16.23
C GLU A 22 11.72 4.61 -17.26
N GLY A 23 10.67 5.11 -17.92
CA GLY A 23 10.00 4.46 -19.04
C GLY A 23 9.17 3.23 -18.65
N LYS A 24 8.99 2.33 -19.59
CA LYS A 24 8.21 1.09 -19.41
C LYS A 24 8.94 0.01 -18.62
N ASN A 25 8.18 -1.05 -18.29
CA ASN A 25 8.59 -2.23 -17.53
C ASN A 25 9.04 -1.89 -16.11
N GLN A 26 8.34 -0.93 -15.49
CA GLN A 26 8.64 -0.44 -14.15
C GLN A 26 7.36 -0.32 -13.32
N ASN A 27 7.51 -0.42 -12.00
CA ASN A 27 6.44 -0.13 -11.05
C ASN A 27 6.40 1.37 -10.76
N TYR A 28 5.19 1.93 -10.81
CA TYR A 28 4.93 3.31 -10.47
C TYR A 28 3.83 3.39 -9.41
N TYR A 29 4.10 4.14 -8.34
CA TYR A 29 3.09 4.47 -7.35
C TYR A 29 2.34 5.72 -7.82
N VAL A 30 1.07 5.56 -8.19
CA VAL A 30 0.19 6.64 -8.66
C VAL A 30 -0.78 6.98 -7.53
N ARG A 31 -0.91 8.27 -7.22
CA ARG A 31 -1.86 8.75 -6.20
C ARG A 31 -2.63 9.96 -6.69
N ALA A 32 -3.94 9.92 -6.55
CA ALA A 32 -4.82 11.02 -6.91
C ALA A 32 -5.53 11.56 -5.66
N PHE A 33 -5.49 12.89 -5.50
CA PHE A 33 -5.98 13.58 -4.32
C PHE A 33 -7.22 14.41 -4.64
N PHE A 34 -8.24 14.28 -3.80
CA PHE A 34 -9.54 14.92 -3.99
C PHE A 34 -10.01 15.59 -2.69
N HIS A 35 -10.37 16.85 -2.82
CA HIS A 35 -11.03 17.66 -1.81
C HIS A 35 -11.99 18.59 -2.52
N TYR A 36 -13.29 18.35 -2.33
CA TYR A 36 -14.34 19.08 -3.06
C TYR A 36 -14.33 20.58 -2.74
N GLY A 37 -14.24 20.94 -1.46
CA GLY A 37 -14.15 22.33 -1.01
C GLY A 37 -15.25 23.27 -1.52
N ASN A 38 -16.40 22.73 -1.98
CA ASN A 38 -17.47 23.50 -2.60
C ASN A 38 -17.02 24.43 -3.73
N TYR A 39 -16.13 23.95 -4.61
CA TYR A 39 -15.50 24.78 -5.64
C TYR A 39 -16.49 25.44 -6.61
N ASP A 40 -17.68 24.86 -6.78
CA ASP A 40 -18.74 25.35 -7.66
C ASP A 40 -19.78 26.23 -6.95
N SER A 41 -19.64 26.42 -5.63
CA SER A 41 -20.61 27.12 -4.78
C SER A 41 -22.03 26.53 -4.82
N GLN A 42 -22.21 25.29 -5.27
CA GLN A 42 -23.53 24.65 -5.35
C GLN A 42 -23.83 23.77 -4.14
N ASN A 43 -22.81 23.45 -3.34
CA ASN A 43 -22.89 22.54 -2.21
C ASN A 43 -23.60 21.24 -2.60
N GLN A 44 -23.10 20.63 -3.68
CA GLN A 44 -23.76 19.49 -4.30
C GLN A 44 -23.96 18.37 -3.27
N ALA A 45 -25.09 17.65 -3.34
CA ALA A 45 -25.33 16.53 -2.40
C ALA A 45 -24.58 15.26 -2.84
N ARG A 46 -24.32 15.11 -4.14
CA ARG A 46 -23.64 13.96 -4.71
C ARG A 46 -22.65 14.39 -5.80
N ILE A 47 -21.38 14.02 -5.62
CA ILE A 47 -20.36 14.12 -6.66
C ILE A 47 -19.81 12.74 -6.97
N MET A 48 -19.88 12.35 -8.23
CA MET A 48 -19.29 11.12 -8.74
C MET A 48 -18.69 11.31 -10.12
N PHE A 49 -17.54 10.67 -10.34
CA PHE A 49 -16.90 10.51 -11.63
C PHE A 49 -15.89 9.36 -11.50
N ASP A 50 -15.54 8.74 -12.61
CA ASP A 50 -14.65 7.59 -12.60
C ASP A 50 -13.20 7.98 -12.84
N LEU A 51 -12.29 7.26 -12.18
CA LEU A 51 -10.87 7.30 -12.42
C LEU A 51 -10.45 6.07 -13.23
N TYR A 52 -9.65 6.29 -14.25
CA TYR A 52 -9.09 5.23 -15.09
C TYR A 52 -7.58 5.32 -15.12
N ILE A 53 -6.92 4.17 -15.17
CA ILE A 53 -5.50 4.05 -15.51
C ILE A 53 -5.35 3.36 -16.87
N GLY A 54 -4.86 4.10 -17.86
CA GLY A 54 -4.96 3.69 -19.26
C GLY A 54 -6.43 3.56 -19.67
N VAL A 55 -6.81 2.37 -20.13
CA VAL A 55 -8.19 2.01 -20.50
C VAL A 55 -8.96 1.35 -19.36
N ASN A 56 -8.27 0.91 -18.30
CA ASN A 56 -8.85 0.15 -17.21
C ASN A 56 -9.50 1.08 -16.19
N HIS A 57 -10.72 0.77 -15.80
CA HIS A 57 -11.37 1.44 -14.67
C HIS A 57 -10.54 1.18 -13.41
N TRP A 58 -10.17 2.24 -12.70
CA TRP A 58 -9.43 2.15 -11.45
C TRP A 58 -10.40 2.24 -10.26
N THR A 59 -11.24 3.27 -10.20
CA THR A 59 -12.20 3.47 -9.11
C THR A 59 -13.20 4.57 -9.44
N THR A 60 -14.35 4.56 -8.78
CA THR A 60 -15.26 5.72 -8.77
C THR A 60 -14.87 6.67 -7.64
N VAL A 61 -14.61 7.93 -7.97
CA VAL A 61 -14.46 9.00 -6.99
C VAL A 61 -15.84 9.33 -6.45
N GLN A 62 -16.03 9.13 -5.15
CA GLN A 62 -17.29 9.41 -4.46
C GLN A 62 -17.05 9.72 -2.98
N GLY A 63 -18.05 10.25 -2.29
CA GLY A 63 -17.93 10.57 -0.86
C GLY A 63 -16.98 11.73 -0.54
N VAL A 64 -16.50 12.45 -1.57
CA VAL A 64 -15.64 13.65 -1.44
C VAL A 64 -16.31 14.83 -0.74
N GLN A 65 -17.61 14.70 -0.49
CA GLN A 65 -18.46 15.69 0.17
C GLN A 65 -18.66 15.21 1.60
N THR A 66 -17.86 15.72 2.52
CA THR A 66 -17.94 15.34 3.94
C THR A 66 -18.73 16.40 4.71
N ILE A 67 -19.35 16.00 5.83
CA ILE A 67 -20.22 16.86 6.66
C ILE A 67 -19.51 18.16 7.08
N GLU A 68 -18.18 18.17 7.13
CA GLU A 68 -17.34 19.34 7.43
C GLU A 68 -16.42 19.77 6.27
N GLN A 69 -16.52 19.17 5.08
CA GLN A 69 -15.58 19.34 3.96
C GLN A 69 -14.11 19.25 4.40
N LYS A 70 -13.81 18.47 5.44
CA LYS A 70 -12.53 18.51 6.13
C LYS A 70 -11.53 17.48 5.61
N TYR A 71 -12.04 16.41 5.02
CA TYR A 71 -11.24 15.25 4.70
C TYR A 71 -10.86 15.22 3.23
N TRP A 72 -9.59 14.91 3.01
CA TRP A 72 -9.02 14.60 1.71
C TRP A 72 -9.26 13.13 1.41
N ILE A 73 -9.72 12.82 0.21
CA ILE A 73 -9.77 11.45 -0.30
C ILE A 73 -8.53 11.23 -1.16
N THR A 74 -7.82 10.14 -0.89
CA THR A 74 -6.68 9.71 -1.69
C THR A 74 -7.01 8.36 -2.29
N TYR A 75 -6.82 8.23 -3.59
CA TYR A 75 -6.84 6.94 -4.27
C TYR A 75 -5.42 6.57 -4.67
N GLU A 76 -5.01 5.34 -4.36
CA GLU A 76 -3.63 4.87 -4.49
C GLU A 76 -3.58 3.58 -5.32
N ILE A 77 -2.60 3.46 -6.21
CA ILE A 77 -2.36 2.27 -7.01
C ILE A 77 -0.88 2.14 -7.37
N ILE A 78 -0.33 0.94 -7.23
CA ILE A 78 0.98 0.56 -7.76
C ILE A 78 0.74 -0.08 -9.12
N HIS A 79 1.10 0.65 -10.16
CA HIS A 79 0.90 0.25 -11.54
C HIS A 79 2.22 -0.23 -12.15
N TYR A 80 2.26 -1.49 -12.57
CA TYR A 80 3.33 -1.98 -13.43
C TYR A 80 3.05 -1.53 -14.88
N SER A 81 3.76 -0.50 -15.34
CA SER A 81 3.54 0.05 -16.67
C SER A 81 4.36 -0.70 -17.71
N VAL A 82 3.69 -1.24 -18.73
CA VAL A 82 4.34 -1.87 -19.91
C VAL A 82 4.58 -0.88 -21.07
N THR A 83 4.21 0.39 -20.88
CA THR A 83 4.33 1.49 -21.85
C THR A 83 5.16 2.64 -21.29
N ASP A 84 5.76 3.46 -22.15
CA ASP A 84 6.54 4.63 -21.74
C ASP A 84 5.65 5.82 -21.36
N THR A 85 4.34 5.61 -21.32
CA THR A 85 3.33 6.63 -21.04
C THR A 85 2.22 5.99 -20.23
N ILE A 86 1.85 6.65 -19.14
CA ILE A 86 0.74 6.28 -18.26
C ILE A 86 -0.34 7.35 -18.42
N TYR A 87 -1.56 6.91 -18.70
CA TYR A 87 -2.71 7.81 -18.74
C TYR A 87 -3.50 7.69 -17.45
N VAL A 88 -3.82 8.82 -16.83
CA VAL A 88 -4.77 8.87 -15.71
C VAL A 88 -5.93 9.72 -16.16
N CYS A 89 -7.12 9.11 -16.30
CA CYS A 89 -8.28 9.78 -16.85
C CYS A 89 -9.39 9.95 -15.82
N LEU A 90 -10.03 11.11 -15.84
CA LEU A 90 -11.26 11.40 -15.14
C LEU A 90 -12.40 11.31 -16.16
N VAL A 91 -13.40 10.48 -15.89
CA VAL A 91 -14.54 10.24 -16.76
C VAL A 91 -15.81 10.72 -16.08
N ASN A 92 -16.52 11.64 -16.72
CA ASN A 92 -17.75 12.21 -16.19
C ASN A 92 -18.86 11.15 -16.16
N THR A 93 -19.55 11.01 -15.03
CA THR A 93 -20.70 10.08 -14.88
C THR A 93 -22.04 10.83 -14.78
N GLY A 94 -22.03 12.15 -14.98
CA GLY A 94 -23.23 13.00 -14.93
C GLY A 94 -23.62 13.49 -13.54
N PHE A 95 -22.87 13.13 -12.49
CA PHE A 95 -23.13 13.53 -11.11
C PHE A 95 -22.11 14.57 -10.64
N GLY A 96 -22.01 15.71 -11.33
CA GLY A 96 -21.08 16.80 -10.99
C GLY A 96 -19.89 16.88 -11.94
N VAL A 97 -19.16 18.00 -11.88
CA VAL A 97 -18.00 18.24 -12.74
C VAL A 97 -16.76 17.51 -12.16
N PRO A 98 -16.06 16.66 -12.94
CA PRO A 98 -14.85 16.01 -12.48
C PRO A 98 -13.78 17.04 -12.09
N PHE A 99 -13.05 16.76 -11.01
CA PHE A 99 -12.02 17.64 -10.49
C PHE A 99 -10.87 16.83 -9.88
N ILE A 100 -9.69 17.44 -9.73
CA ILE A 100 -8.55 16.83 -9.04
C ILE A 100 -7.69 17.92 -8.39
N ASN A 101 -7.21 17.66 -7.18
CA ASN A 101 -6.37 18.60 -6.42
C ASN A 101 -4.87 18.32 -6.61
N GLY A 102 -4.51 17.04 -6.80
CA GLY A 102 -3.14 16.62 -7.03
C GLY A 102 -3.07 15.24 -7.69
N LEU A 103 -1.98 15.01 -8.41
CA LEU A 103 -1.64 13.72 -9.01
C LEU A 103 -0.14 13.48 -8.82
N ASP A 104 0.20 12.48 -8.02
CA ASP A 104 1.57 12.05 -7.81
C ASP A 104 1.89 10.82 -8.65
N LEU A 105 3.12 10.78 -9.16
CA LEU A 105 3.73 9.62 -9.81
C LEU A 105 5.12 9.40 -9.23
N LEU A 106 5.32 8.30 -8.51
CA LEU A 106 6.62 7.93 -7.95
C LEU A 106 7.13 6.65 -8.60
N PHE A 107 8.39 6.65 -9.04
CA PHE A 107 9.07 5.44 -9.51
C PHE A 107 9.42 4.53 -8.33
N MET A 108 9.07 3.25 -8.41
CA MET A 108 9.38 2.25 -7.41
C MET A 108 10.50 1.31 -7.88
N LYS A 109 11.75 1.74 -7.68
CA LYS A 109 12.95 1.01 -8.12
C LYS A 109 13.05 -0.36 -7.44
N ASP A 110 13.31 -1.39 -8.23
CA ASP A 110 13.54 -2.78 -7.77
C ASP A 110 12.39 -3.29 -6.87
N SER A 111 11.20 -2.77 -7.08
CA SER A 111 10.05 -2.97 -6.22
C SER A 111 9.59 -4.44 -6.17
N PRO A 112 9.36 -5.00 -4.98
CA PRO A 112 8.82 -6.35 -4.82
C PRO A 112 7.30 -6.39 -5.09
N TYR A 113 6.68 -5.23 -5.28
CA TYR A 113 5.26 -5.06 -5.60
C TYR A 113 4.97 -5.28 -7.10
N ARG A 114 5.85 -6.00 -7.82
CA ARG A 114 5.62 -6.33 -9.22
C ARG A 114 4.59 -7.44 -9.31
N SER A 115 3.44 -7.13 -9.91
CA SER A 115 2.48 -8.13 -10.36
C SER A 115 2.44 -8.20 -11.88
N MET A 116 2.44 -9.41 -12.43
CA MET A 116 2.26 -9.63 -13.88
C MET A 116 0.78 -9.70 -14.27
N ASN A 117 -0.12 -9.83 -13.29
CA ASN A 117 -1.53 -10.09 -13.50
C ASN A 117 -2.40 -8.83 -13.28
N GLY A 118 -1.79 -7.69 -12.96
CA GLY A 118 -2.54 -6.47 -12.67
C GLY A 118 -1.72 -5.42 -11.94
N SER A 119 -2.43 -4.42 -11.42
CA SER A 119 -1.89 -3.39 -10.53
C SER A 119 -2.24 -3.71 -9.08
N LEU A 120 -1.52 -3.17 -8.12
CA LEU A 120 -1.78 -3.41 -6.70
C LEU A 120 -2.41 -2.17 -6.05
N ILE A 121 -3.53 -2.34 -5.36
CA ILE A 121 -4.17 -1.29 -4.57
C ILE A 121 -3.75 -1.48 -3.11
N PRO A 122 -3.02 -0.53 -2.50
CA PRO A 122 -2.74 -0.59 -1.07
C PRO A 122 -4.04 -0.56 -0.26
N ARG A 123 -4.27 -1.58 0.57
CA ARG A 123 -5.42 -1.66 1.48
C ARG A 123 -5.04 -1.30 2.91
N LEU A 124 -3.85 -1.68 3.33
CA LEU A 124 -3.35 -1.38 4.66
C LEU A 124 -1.82 -1.33 4.65
N GLN A 125 -1.26 -0.34 5.35
CA GLN A 125 0.15 -0.27 5.69
C GLN A 125 0.17 0.02 7.18
N ALA A 126 0.39 -1.02 7.99
CA ALA A 126 0.32 -0.93 9.44
C ALA A 126 1.73 -0.98 10.03
N ASP A 127 2.00 -0.07 10.94
CA ASP A 127 3.17 -0.08 11.81
C ASP A 127 2.71 -0.37 13.24
N LEU A 128 3.22 -1.46 13.79
CA LEU A 128 2.88 -2.00 15.09
C LEU A 128 3.88 -1.59 16.18
N GLY A 129 5.02 -1.01 15.80
CA GLY A 129 6.00 -0.42 16.72
C GLY A 129 5.76 1.06 16.99
N GLY A 130 4.93 1.72 16.17
CA GLY A 130 4.67 3.15 16.25
C GLY A 130 4.10 3.63 17.58
N HIS A 131 4.68 4.70 18.12
CA HIS A 131 4.23 5.33 19.36
C HIS A 131 3.10 6.34 19.15
N GLN A 132 2.32 6.55 20.22
CA GLN A 132 1.17 7.45 20.32
C GLN A 132 1.46 8.89 19.84
N PRO A 133 0.46 9.63 19.32
CA PRO A 133 -0.97 9.30 19.31
C PRO A 133 -1.40 8.33 18.19
N PRO A 134 -2.55 7.66 18.34
CA PRO A 134 -3.10 6.80 17.31
C PRO A 134 -3.43 7.66 16.08
N GLY A 135 -3.17 7.13 14.88
CA GLY A 135 -3.47 7.85 13.65
C GLY A 135 -2.68 7.33 12.46
N THR A 136 -2.29 8.26 11.58
CA THR A 136 -1.47 7.97 10.41
C THR A 136 -0.21 8.82 10.41
N ILE A 137 0.90 8.25 9.93
CA ILE A 137 2.19 8.93 9.83
C ILE A 137 2.79 8.76 8.43
N ARG A 138 3.51 9.78 7.98
CA ARG A 138 4.42 9.69 6.82
C ARG A 138 5.84 9.84 7.34
N TYR A 139 6.63 8.79 7.19
CA TYR A 139 8.03 8.82 7.59
C TYR A 139 8.85 9.65 6.60
N PRO A 140 9.67 10.61 7.06
CA PRO A 140 10.43 11.49 6.17
C PRO A 140 11.43 10.76 5.26
N ASP A 141 11.92 9.61 5.71
CA ASP A 141 12.86 8.72 5.02
C ASP A 141 12.16 7.65 4.16
N ASP A 142 10.82 7.57 4.17
CA ASP A 142 10.09 6.70 3.26
C ASP A 142 10.17 7.25 1.83
N VAL A 143 11.03 6.65 1.00
CA VAL A 143 11.21 7.10 -0.40
C VAL A 143 9.96 6.92 -1.26
N TYR A 144 9.02 6.08 -0.84
CA TYR A 144 7.73 5.90 -1.52
C TYR A 144 6.64 6.76 -0.87
N ALA A 145 6.98 7.52 0.17
CA ALA A 145 6.10 8.42 0.90
C ALA A 145 4.78 7.74 1.30
N ARG A 146 4.85 6.47 1.71
CA ARG A 146 3.71 5.66 2.15
C ARG A 146 3.09 6.27 3.41
N ILE A 147 1.82 5.95 3.65
CA ILE A 147 1.07 6.41 4.81
C ILE A 147 0.85 5.21 5.72
N TRP A 148 1.52 5.23 6.87
CA TRP A 148 1.47 4.14 7.84
C TRP A 148 0.40 4.40 8.88
N ARG A 149 -0.42 3.39 9.19
CA ARG A 149 -1.38 3.40 10.29
C ARG A 149 -0.71 2.95 11.58
N LEU A 150 -0.88 3.74 12.64
CA LEU A 150 -0.39 3.46 14.00
C LEU A 150 -1.50 3.01 14.95
N ASP A 151 -2.76 3.04 14.48
CA ASP A 151 -3.96 2.72 15.25
C ASP A 151 -4.48 1.30 15.00
N PHE A 152 -3.64 0.41 14.47
CA PHE A 152 -4.04 -0.97 14.20
C PHE A 152 -3.95 -1.80 15.47
N ASN A 153 -5.09 -2.26 15.98
CA ASN A 153 -5.14 -3.15 17.13
C ASN A 153 -5.15 -4.61 16.65
N LEU A 154 -4.13 -5.38 17.01
CA LEU A 154 -4.12 -6.82 16.82
C LEU A 154 -5.07 -7.43 17.86
N ASP A 155 -6.04 -8.24 17.42
CA ASP A 155 -6.98 -8.92 18.32
C ASP A 155 -6.22 -9.81 19.34
N ASP A 156 -6.73 -9.93 20.57
CA ASP A 156 -6.03 -10.45 21.78
C ASP A 156 -5.42 -11.87 21.66
N SER A 157 -5.69 -12.58 20.56
CA SER A 157 -5.02 -13.84 20.18
C SER A 157 -3.52 -13.70 19.86
N VAL A 158 -3.00 -12.47 19.73
CA VAL A 158 -1.60 -12.16 19.40
C VAL A 158 -0.77 -11.83 20.65
N SER A 159 -1.21 -12.30 21.82
CA SER A 159 -0.63 -12.02 23.16
C SER A 159 0.83 -12.45 23.40
N ASN A 160 1.50 -13.04 22.40
CA ASN A 160 2.88 -13.52 22.50
C ASN A 160 3.87 -12.81 21.54
N ILE A 161 3.49 -11.70 20.90
CA ILE A 161 4.44 -10.92 20.08
C ILE A 161 5.22 -9.94 20.97
N SER A 162 6.55 -10.07 20.99
CA SER A 162 7.43 -9.13 21.71
C SER A 162 7.65 -7.86 20.87
N THR A 163 7.37 -6.68 21.43
CA THR A 163 7.58 -5.35 20.81
C THR A 163 8.65 -4.52 21.54
N GLU A 164 9.81 -5.12 21.83
CA GLU A 164 10.92 -4.36 22.44
C GLU A 164 11.71 -3.57 21.38
N ALA A 165 11.77 -2.25 21.54
CA ALA A 165 12.38 -1.32 20.59
C ALA A 165 13.91 -1.35 20.63
N ILE A 166 14.57 -1.43 19.47
CA ILE A 166 16.02 -1.21 19.33
C ILE A 166 16.30 0.25 19.00
N THR A 167 17.33 0.83 19.62
CA THR A 167 17.77 2.22 19.42
C THR A 167 18.84 2.40 18.33
N ASN A 168 19.51 1.33 17.88
CA ASN A 168 20.61 1.36 16.91
C ASN A 168 20.40 0.35 15.77
N ILE A 169 19.82 0.78 14.64
CA ILE A 169 19.80 0.00 13.39
C ILE A 169 20.85 0.58 12.45
N ASP A 170 21.82 -0.24 12.03
CA ASP A 170 22.71 0.11 10.92
C ASP A 170 22.05 -0.28 9.59
N ILE A 171 21.69 0.74 8.80
CA ILE A 171 20.99 0.59 7.51
C ILE A 171 21.93 0.93 6.34
N GLN A 172 23.21 1.22 6.63
CA GLN A 172 24.19 1.52 5.60
C GLN A 172 24.41 0.28 4.71
N GLY A 173 23.82 0.28 3.51
CA GLY A 173 24.02 -0.75 2.49
C GLY A 173 22.99 -1.89 2.48
N SER A 174 21.84 -1.76 3.14
CA SER A 174 20.75 -2.75 2.97
C SER A 174 20.12 -2.63 1.58
N ASP A 175 20.35 -3.64 0.72
CA ASP A 175 19.68 -3.82 -0.58
C ASP A 175 18.20 -4.21 -0.43
N ASN A 176 17.49 -3.69 0.58
CA ASN A 176 16.07 -4.01 0.79
C ASN A 176 15.20 -3.36 -0.32
N PRO A 177 14.60 -4.16 -1.22
CA PRO A 177 13.81 -3.63 -2.35
C PRO A 177 12.55 -2.87 -1.89
N CYS A 178 12.06 -3.14 -0.67
CA CYS A 178 10.91 -2.46 -0.09
C CYS A 178 11.20 -1.05 0.43
N ARG A 179 12.48 -0.74 0.69
CA ARG A 179 12.96 0.56 1.22
C ARG A 179 12.10 1.07 2.37
N LEU A 180 11.96 0.27 3.41
CA LEU A 180 11.15 0.60 4.58
C LEU A 180 11.81 1.70 5.42
N PRO A 181 11.03 2.58 6.09
CA PRO A 181 11.56 3.59 6.99
C PRO A 181 12.28 2.96 8.18
N VAL A 182 13.37 3.58 8.64
CA VAL A 182 14.16 3.08 9.78
C VAL A 182 13.30 2.86 11.01
N ASP A 183 12.36 3.76 11.26
CA ASP A 183 11.50 3.72 12.44
C ASP A 183 10.54 2.52 12.43
N VAL A 184 10.11 2.06 11.25
CA VAL A 184 9.28 0.86 11.07
C VAL A 184 10.07 -0.41 11.39
N LEU A 185 11.39 -0.35 11.31
CA LEU A 185 12.33 -1.47 11.47
C LEU A 185 12.81 -1.66 12.92
N LYS A 186 12.41 -0.78 13.85
CA LYS A 186 12.93 -0.75 15.24
C LYS A 186 12.30 -1.78 16.16
N THR A 187 12.61 -3.07 16.02
CA THR A 187 12.42 -4.05 17.13
C THR A 187 13.44 -5.21 17.15
N ALA A 188 13.55 -5.84 18.33
CA ALA A 188 14.66 -6.67 18.84
C ALA A 188 14.97 -8.03 18.19
N ILE A 189 16.24 -8.26 17.78
CA ILE A 189 16.88 -9.59 17.81
C ILE A 189 17.79 -9.70 19.03
N ALA A 190 17.75 -10.86 19.69
CA ALA A 190 18.83 -11.32 20.56
C ALA A 190 19.76 -12.22 19.72
N PRO A 191 21.06 -11.90 19.59
CA PRO A 191 21.96 -12.63 18.71
C PRO A 191 22.08 -14.11 19.12
N GLY A 192 22.18 -14.99 18.12
CA GLY A 192 22.45 -16.42 18.31
C GLY A 192 21.26 -17.30 18.71
N LYS A 193 20.01 -16.82 18.58
CA LYS A 193 18.80 -17.60 18.86
C LYS A 193 17.92 -17.77 17.62
N LEU A 194 17.37 -18.97 17.42
CA LEU A 194 16.46 -19.26 16.31
C LEU A 194 15.05 -18.69 16.55
N ARG A 195 14.53 -17.93 15.58
CA ARG A 195 13.10 -17.61 15.45
C ARG A 195 12.52 -18.37 14.25
N GLU A 196 11.78 -19.44 14.52
CA GLU A 196 11.07 -20.22 13.51
C GLU A 196 9.58 -20.22 13.84
N PHE A 197 8.74 -19.75 12.92
CA PHE A 197 7.31 -19.60 13.16
C PHE A 197 6.48 -20.05 11.96
N THR A 198 5.23 -20.41 12.22
CA THR A 198 4.24 -20.74 11.21
C THR A 198 3.35 -19.56 10.94
N ILE A 199 2.88 -19.43 9.70
CA ILE A 199 1.87 -18.43 9.33
C ILE A 199 0.60 -19.14 8.88
N THR A 200 -0.52 -18.71 9.45
CA THR A 200 -1.85 -19.13 9.05
C THR A 200 -2.63 -17.92 8.57
N LEU A 201 -3.24 -17.97 7.38
CA LEU A 201 -4.16 -16.94 6.89
C LEU A 201 -5.56 -17.55 6.75
N ASN A 202 -6.56 -16.94 7.38
CA ASN A 202 -7.96 -17.38 7.36
C ASN A 202 -8.12 -18.89 7.67
N GLY A 203 -7.31 -19.40 8.61
CA GLY A 203 -7.32 -20.82 9.01
C GLY A 203 -6.52 -21.76 8.10
N LEU A 204 -5.92 -21.25 7.00
CA LEU A 204 -5.07 -22.02 6.11
C LEU A 204 -3.60 -21.84 6.46
N TYR A 205 -2.86 -22.94 6.61
CA TYR A 205 -1.43 -22.93 6.86
C TYR A 205 -0.65 -22.59 5.59
N TYR A 206 0.22 -21.58 5.65
CA TYR A 206 1.01 -21.09 4.51
C TYR A 206 2.47 -21.52 4.53
N GLY A 207 2.95 -22.01 5.66
CA GLY A 207 4.32 -22.51 5.79
C GLY A 207 4.95 -22.22 7.14
N THR A 208 6.15 -22.74 7.28
CA THR A 208 7.08 -22.47 8.38
C THR A 208 8.21 -21.62 7.83
N PHE A 209 8.53 -20.54 8.54
CA PHE A 209 9.47 -19.52 8.10
C PHE A 209 10.52 -19.25 9.17
N THR A 210 11.74 -19.01 8.69
CA THR A 210 12.80 -18.32 9.42
C THR A 210 13.09 -17.05 8.61
N LEU A 211 13.35 -15.94 9.30
CA LEU A 211 13.57 -14.66 8.63
C LEU A 211 15.05 -14.36 8.57
N GLU A 212 15.47 -13.84 7.43
CA GLU A 212 16.77 -13.21 7.29
C GLU A 212 16.67 -11.74 7.73
N TYR A 213 17.76 -11.22 8.30
CA TYR A 213 17.85 -9.83 8.74
C TYR A 213 17.55 -8.85 7.58
N LEU A 214 16.68 -7.85 7.83
CA LEU A 214 16.19 -6.83 6.90
C LEU A 214 15.56 -7.34 5.61
N LYS A 215 15.21 -8.64 5.53
CA LYS A 215 14.56 -9.20 4.35
C LYS A 215 13.07 -9.41 4.59
N PRO A 216 12.21 -8.77 3.79
CA PRO A 216 10.77 -8.90 3.93
C PRO A 216 10.32 -10.31 3.50
N LEU A 217 9.42 -10.91 4.27
CA LEU A 217 8.65 -12.07 3.82
C LEU A 217 7.47 -11.60 2.95
N THR A 218 7.24 -12.28 1.82
CA THR A 218 6.08 -12.03 0.96
C THR A 218 5.24 -13.31 0.89
N ILE A 219 3.95 -13.17 1.14
CA ILE A 219 2.99 -14.27 1.06
C ILE A 219 1.97 -13.92 -0.01
N ARG A 220 1.61 -14.91 -0.82
CA ARG A 220 0.62 -14.75 -1.89
C ARG A 220 -0.55 -15.67 -1.59
N PRO A 221 -1.58 -15.19 -0.86
CA PRO A 221 -2.74 -16.00 -0.56
C PRO A 221 -3.56 -16.26 -1.82
N TYR A 222 -4.06 -17.50 -1.96
CA TYR A 222 -4.87 -17.91 -3.11
C TYR A 222 -6.28 -17.32 -3.10
N THR A 223 -6.78 -16.93 -1.93
CA THR A 223 -8.11 -16.32 -1.76
C THR A 223 -8.13 -15.55 -0.46
N LEU A 224 -8.58 -14.31 -0.50
CA LEU A 224 -8.95 -13.57 0.69
C LEU A 224 -10.43 -13.20 0.57
N GLN A 225 -11.19 -13.59 1.59
CA GLN A 225 -12.49 -12.97 1.87
C GLN A 225 -12.25 -11.50 2.29
N ASP A 226 -13.29 -10.68 2.34
CA ASP A 226 -13.22 -9.25 2.70
C ASP A 226 -12.50 -8.97 4.03
N GLN A 227 -12.37 -9.98 4.91
CA GLN A 227 -11.58 -9.93 6.13
C GLN A 227 -10.36 -10.85 6.05
N VAL A 228 -9.18 -10.28 6.26
CA VAL A 228 -7.91 -11.02 6.42
C VAL A 228 -7.65 -11.24 7.90
N ARG A 229 -7.69 -12.49 8.35
CA ARG A 229 -7.22 -12.90 9.67
C ARG A 229 -5.93 -13.66 9.49
N PHE A 230 -4.89 -13.27 10.22
CA PHE A 230 -3.64 -14.01 10.20
C PHE A 230 -3.18 -14.34 11.61
N SER A 231 -2.58 -15.51 11.79
CA SER A 231 -1.90 -15.91 13.01
C SER A 231 -0.45 -16.25 12.70
N ILE A 232 0.40 -16.02 13.70
CA ILE A 232 1.83 -16.23 13.62
C ILE A 232 2.22 -16.92 14.91
N ASP A 233 2.64 -18.16 14.80
CA ASP A 233 2.79 -19.04 15.96
C ASP A 233 4.23 -19.58 15.97
N ALA A 234 4.91 -19.47 17.11
CA ALA A 234 6.24 -20.06 17.25
C ALA A 234 6.17 -21.58 17.09
N THR A 235 7.13 -22.14 16.36
CA THR A 235 7.32 -23.58 16.32
C THR A 235 7.99 -24.08 17.60
N LEU A 236 7.95 -25.40 17.82
CA LEU A 236 8.70 -26.06 18.88
C LEU A 236 10.23 -25.93 18.74
N ARG A 237 10.71 -25.55 17.55
CA ARG A 237 12.14 -25.31 17.29
C ARG A 237 12.55 -23.87 17.61
N SER A 238 11.57 -22.97 17.78
CA SER A 238 11.85 -21.56 18.06
C SER A 238 12.35 -21.40 19.49
N GLU A 239 13.44 -20.67 19.65
CA GLU A 239 14.02 -20.31 20.95
C GLU A 239 13.48 -18.97 21.47
N LEU A 240 12.72 -18.27 20.63
CA LEU A 240 12.14 -16.96 20.88
C LEU A 240 10.71 -16.90 20.28
N PRO A 241 9.81 -16.06 20.82
CA PRO A 241 8.50 -15.85 20.22
C PRO A 241 8.60 -15.27 18.81
N PRO A 242 7.53 -15.29 18.00
CA PRO A 242 7.49 -14.51 16.77
C PRO A 242 7.56 -13.01 17.08
N ILE A 243 8.15 -12.24 16.17
CA ILE A 243 8.08 -10.77 16.16
C ILE A 243 7.24 -10.37 14.97
N LEU A 244 6.55 -9.23 15.00
CA LEU A 244 5.93 -8.59 13.85
C LEU A 244 5.98 -7.07 14.07
N ASN A 245 6.61 -6.34 13.15
CA ASN A 245 6.78 -4.88 13.30
C ASN A 245 5.78 -4.09 12.49
N ALA A 246 5.44 -4.61 11.32
CA ALA A 246 4.66 -3.90 10.35
C ALA A 246 4.06 -4.89 9.38
N PHE A 247 3.04 -4.53 8.64
CA PHE A 247 2.62 -5.35 7.51
C PHE A 247 1.90 -4.49 6.49
N GLU A 248 1.88 -4.97 5.25
CA GLU A 248 1.22 -4.26 4.16
C GLU A 248 0.27 -5.20 3.45
N ILE A 249 -1.00 -4.84 3.33
CA ILE A 249 -1.99 -5.62 2.56
C ILE A 249 -2.27 -4.86 1.29
N PHE A 250 -2.18 -5.55 0.15
CA PHE A 250 -2.55 -5.03 -1.15
C PHE A 250 -3.63 -5.92 -1.76
N GLU A 251 -4.47 -5.31 -2.58
CA GLU A 251 -5.40 -6.01 -3.43
C GLU A 251 -4.86 -6.03 -4.85
N LEU A 252 -4.88 -7.20 -5.51
CA LEU A 252 -4.58 -7.23 -6.93
C LEU A 252 -5.81 -6.76 -7.67
N TRP A 253 -5.64 -5.64 -8.35
CA TRP A 253 -6.57 -5.11 -9.31
C TRP A 253 -6.19 -5.64 -10.70
N PRO A 254 -6.93 -6.63 -11.25
CA PRO A 254 -6.67 -7.10 -12.59
C PRO A 254 -6.86 -5.95 -13.57
N LEU A 255 -6.08 -5.97 -14.66
CA LEU A 255 -6.25 -5.06 -15.78
C LEU A 255 -6.85 -5.86 -16.94
N PRO A 256 -8.15 -6.21 -16.89
CA PRO A 256 -8.78 -7.09 -17.87
C PRO A 256 -8.77 -6.48 -19.28
N ASP A 257 -8.80 -5.16 -19.35
CA ASP A 257 -8.71 -4.43 -20.60
C ASP A 257 -7.24 -4.24 -20.98
N SER A 258 -6.71 -5.25 -21.66
CA SER A 258 -5.46 -5.08 -22.40
C SER A 258 -5.71 -4.28 -23.68
N PRO A 259 -4.79 -3.40 -24.11
CA PRO A 259 -4.76 -2.96 -25.50
C PRO A 259 -4.66 -4.13 -26.48
N THR A 260 -4.14 -5.30 -26.04
CA THR A 260 -4.21 -6.59 -26.73
C THR A 260 -4.06 -7.79 -25.77
N ASN A 261 -5.15 -8.55 -25.63
CA ASN A 261 -5.27 -9.93 -25.14
C ASN A 261 -5.44 -10.22 -23.63
N GLN A 262 -6.28 -11.24 -23.41
CA GLN A 262 -7.04 -11.66 -22.25
C GLN A 262 -6.37 -12.80 -21.49
N THR A 263 -6.43 -12.74 -20.16
CA THR A 263 -6.79 -13.87 -19.27
C THR A 263 -7.00 -13.32 -17.86
N ASP A 264 -8.18 -13.57 -17.30
CA ASP A 264 -8.59 -13.13 -15.96
C ASP A 264 -8.27 -14.20 -14.91
N ASP A 265 -7.67 -13.77 -13.79
CA ASP A 265 -7.84 -14.40 -12.47
C ASP A 265 -7.66 -13.30 -11.41
N TYR A 266 -8.60 -13.22 -10.47
CA TYR A 266 -8.59 -12.25 -9.36
C TYR A 266 -7.70 -12.74 -8.22
N TRP A 267 -6.86 -11.87 -7.66
CA TRP A 267 -6.02 -12.19 -6.50
C TRP A 267 -6.03 -11.05 -5.48
N ILE A 268 -5.64 -11.31 -4.24
CA ILE A 268 -5.35 -10.27 -3.24
C ILE A 268 -3.96 -10.61 -2.70
N GLU A 269 -3.03 -9.66 -2.76
CA GLU A 269 -1.65 -9.86 -2.30
C GLU A 269 -1.50 -9.33 -0.87
N GLY A 270 -1.63 -10.20 0.14
CA GLY A 270 -1.36 -9.86 1.53
C GLY A 270 0.13 -10.00 1.87
N PHE A 271 0.83 -8.92 2.20
CA PHE A 271 2.24 -8.95 2.61
C PHE A 271 2.33 -8.87 4.14
N LEU A 272 2.60 -9.98 4.80
CA LEU A 272 2.97 -9.98 6.21
C LEU A 272 4.45 -9.68 6.35
N ARG A 273 4.81 -8.56 7.00
CA ARG A 273 6.20 -8.11 7.10
C ARG A 273 6.77 -8.31 8.47
N PHE A 274 7.89 -8.96 8.49
CA PHE A 274 8.60 -9.19 9.72
C PHE A 274 9.95 -8.57 9.57
N ASP A 275 10.31 -7.70 10.51
CA ASP A 275 11.60 -7.07 10.48
C ASP A 275 12.32 -7.23 11.82
N PRO A 276 13.14 -8.27 11.97
CA PRO A 276 13.93 -8.41 13.18
C PRO A 276 15.29 -7.77 12.90
N SER A 277 15.78 -6.83 13.73
CA SER A 277 17.07 -6.17 13.48
C SER A 277 18.29 -6.81 14.14
N ASP A 278 19.32 -7.18 13.34
CA ASP A 278 20.59 -7.79 13.75
C ASP A 278 21.77 -6.80 13.58
N PRO A 279 22.37 -6.27 14.65
CA PRO A 279 23.68 -5.67 14.58
C PRO A 279 24.74 -6.72 14.96
N SER A 280 25.79 -6.83 14.13
CA SER A 280 27.12 -7.43 14.42
C SER A 280 27.21 -8.97 14.24
N SER A 281 28.20 -9.61 13.62
CA SER A 281 29.66 -9.35 13.47
C SER A 281 30.39 -8.90 14.73
#